data_AF-A0A7Y2TIC6-F1
#
_entry.id   AF-A0A7Y2TIC6-F1
#
_cell.length_a   1.000
_cell.length_b   1.000
_cell.length_c   1.000
_cell.angle_alpha   90.00
_cell.angle_beta   90.00
_cell.angle_gamma   90.00
#
_symmetry.space_group_name_H-M   'P 1'
#
loop_
_entity.id
_entity.type
_entity.pdbx_description
1 polymer ?
#
loop_
_entity_poly.entity_id
_entity_poly.type
_entity_poly.pdbx_seq_one_letter_code
_entity_poly.pdbx_strand_id
1 'polypeptide(L)' 'EWGLDLGKESLLVDTTDYSTNVPGIFAIGDINSYEGKLKLILCGFHEATLAVQSAYKRIFPDKKLVLKYTTVMGAPGS' A
#
# COMPACT_ATOMS: atom_id res chain seq x y z
N GLU A 1 0.40 -3.70 -23.13
CA GLU A 1 1.29 -2.90 -22.24
C GLU A 1 0.46 -2.42 -21.06
N TRP A 2 0.95 -2.50 -19.80
CA TRP A 2 0.15 -2.14 -18.61
C TRP A 2 0.17 -0.65 -18.26
N GLY A 3 0.96 0.16 -18.97
CA GLY A 3 1.03 1.61 -18.76
C GLY A 3 1.61 2.03 -17.41
N LEU A 4 2.30 1.12 -16.72
CA LEU A 4 2.94 1.38 -15.43
C LEU A 4 4.31 1.99 -15.62
N ASP A 5 4.65 2.97 -14.79
CA ASP A 5 5.96 3.61 -14.79
C ASP A 5 7.00 2.65 -14.18
N LEU A 6 7.75 2.02 -15.06
CA LEU A 6 8.80 1.08 -14.73
C LEU A 6 10.12 1.87 -14.68
N GLY A 7 10.75 1.85 -13.52
CA GLY A 7 12.17 2.16 -13.40
C GLY A 7 13.02 1.07 -14.06
N LYS A 8 14.29 0.95 -13.64
CA LYS A 8 15.20 -0.05 -14.22
C LYS A 8 14.70 -1.49 -14.04
N GLU A 9 14.14 -1.83 -12.88
CA GLU A 9 13.67 -3.19 -12.54
C GLU A 9 12.50 -3.19 -11.53
N SER A 10 11.87 -2.04 -11.29
CA SER A 10 10.91 -1.84 -10.22
C SER A 10 9.92 -0.72 -10.54
N LEU A 11 8.74 -0.77 -9.92
CA LEU A 11 7.68 0.23 -10.08
C LEU A 11 7.98 1.45 -9.22
N LEU A 12 7.96 2.63 -9.83
CA LEU A 12 8.01 3.88 -9.08
C LEU A 12 6.69 4.10 -8.36
N VAL A 13 6.77 4.49 -7.09
CA VAL A 13 5.61 4.69 -6.22
C VAL A 13 5.74 5.97 -5.41
N ASP A 14 4.60 6.55 -5.04
CA ASP A 14 4.53 7.60 -4.03
C ASP A 14 4.72 7.00 -2.63
N THR A 15 5.61 7.55 -1.81
CA THR A 15 5.89 7.01 -0.47
C THR A 15 4.81 7.32 0.56
N THR A 16 3.87 8.21 0.25
CA THR A 16 2.75 8.54 1.15
C THR A 16 1.71 7.43 1.20
N ASP A 17 1.46 6.75 0.08
CA ASP A 17 0.40 5.76 -0.03
C ASP A 17 0.71 4.55 -0.93
N TYR A 18 1.92 4.49 -1.49
CA TYR A 18 2.42 3.45 -2.40
C TYR A 18 1.61 3.28 -3.68
N SER A 19 0.93 4.35 -4.12
CA SER A 19 0.28 4.40 -5.42
C SER A 19 1.31 4.50 -6.55
N THR A 20 0.98 3.87 -7.68
CA THR A 20 1.72 3.99 -8.93
C THR A 20 1.21 5.18 -9.75
N ASN A 21 1.78 5.39 -10.93
CA ASN A 21 1.26 6.37 -11.91
C ASN A 21 -0.17 6.07 -12.38
N VAL A 22 -0.67 4.85 -12.20
CA VAL A 22 -2.04 4.46 -12.58
C VAL A 22 -2.97 4.52 -11.35
N PRO A 23 -4.01 5.37 -11.37
CA PRO A 23 -4.91 5.53 -10.22
C PRO A 23 -5.61 4.23 -9.81
N GLY A 24 -5.45 3.86 -8.54
CA GLY A 24 -6.02 2.62 -7.99
C GLY A 24 -5.13 1.39 -8.14
N ILE A 25 -3.95 1.52 -8.73
CA ILE A 25 -2.91 0.49 -8.73
C ILE A 25 -1.82 0.90 -7.75
N PHE A 26 -1.51 -0.01 -6.83
CA PHE A 26 -0.50 0.15 -5.78
C PHE A 26 0.56 -0.93 -5.93
N ALA A 27 1.80 -0.62 -5.53
CA ALA A 27 2.90 -1.57 -5.57
C ALA A 27 3.67 -1.55 -4.24
N ILE A 28 3.93 -2.74 -3.68
CA ILE A 28 4.55 -2.93 -2.37
C ILE A 28 5.53 -4.10 -2.38
N GLY A 29 6.44 -4.14 -1.42
CA GLY A 29 7.47 -5.18 -1.31
C GLY A 29 8.58 -4.97 -2.33
N ASP A 30 9.24 -6.05 -2.73
CA ASP A 30 10.46 -6.00 -3.53
C ASP A 30 10.27 -5.40 -4.94
N ILE A 31 9.03 -5.35 -5.42
CA ILE A 31 8.68 -4.85 -6.76
C ILE A 31 8.65 -3.32 -6.87
N ASN A 32 8.49 -2.60 -5.76
CA ASN A 32 8.42 -1.12 -5.80
C ASN A 32 9.80 -0.48 -5.51
N SER A 33 9.93 0.80 -5.85
CA SER A 33 11.13 1.59 -5.60
C SER A 33 10.81 3.04 -5.28
N TYR A 34 11.53 3.55 -4.28
CA TYR A 34 11.50 4.93 -3.81
C TYR A 34 12.81 5.23 -3.07
N GLU A 35 13.08 6.52 -2.82
CA GLU A 35 14.33 6.96 -2.19
C GLU A 35 14.52 6.32 -0.80
N GLY A 36 15.67 5.68 -0.58
CA GLY A 36 16.02 5.07 0.70
C GLY A 36 15.36 3.72 1.00
N LYS A 37 14.65 3.08 0.05
CA LYS A 37 14.03 1.76 0.27
C LYS A 37 15.07 0.69 0.61
N LEU A 38 14.83 -0.03 1.71
CA LEU A 38 15.50 -1.28 2.04
C LEU A 38 14.61 -2.46 1.64
N LYS A 39 15.15 -3.43 0.91
CA LYS A 39 14.42 -4.64 0.50
C LYS A 39 14.36 -5.64 1.65
N LEU A 40 13.49 -5.37 2.62
CA LEU A 40 13.26 -6.20 3.80
C LEU A 40 11.78 -6.58 3.90
N ILE A 41 11.52 -7.79 4.42
CA ILE A 41 10.17 -8.29 4.71
C ILE A 41 9.41 -7.29 5.61
N LEU A 42 10.10 -6.68 6.59
CA LEU A 42 9.55 -5.67 7.48
C LEU A 42 8.99 -4.46 6.73
N CYS A 43 9.73 -3.95 5.74
CA CYS A 43 9.30 -2.80 4.95
C CYS A 43 8.03 -3.14 4.16
N GLY A 44 7.96 -4.35 3.57
CA GLY A 44 6.77 -4.82 2.87
C GLY A 44 5.48 -4.78 3.70
N PHE A 45 5.53 -5.11 5.00
CA PHE A 45 4.35 -5.03 5.87
C PHE A 45 3.90 -3.59 6.15
N HIS A 46 4.86 -2.68 6.36
CA HIS A 46 4.57 -1.27 6.53
C HIS A 46 3.94 -0.68 5.26
N GLU A 47 4.54 -0.99 4.10
CA GLU A 47 4.07 -0.59 2.78
C GLU A 47 2.66 -1.12 2.51
N ALA A 48 2.41 -2.40 2.79
CA ALA A 48 1.10 -3.02 2.66
C ALA A 48 0.02 -2.30 3.48
N THR A 49 0.37 -1.91 4.71
CA THR A 49 -0.57 -1.23 5.60
C THR A 49 -1.05 0.08 4.98
N LEU A 50 -0.13 0.91 4.48
CA LEU A 50 -0.47 2.21 3.89
C LEU A 50 -1.20 2.05 2.55
N ALA A 51 -0.75 1.14 1.68
CA ALA A 51 -1.41 0.85 0.41
C ALA A 51 -2.87 0.40 0.60
N VAL A 52 -3.12 -0.52 1.54
CA VAL A 52 -4.48 -1.01 1.84
C VAL A 52 -5.36 0.08 2.45
N GLN A 53 -4.80 0.95 3.31
CA GLN A 53 -5.57 2.09 3.84
C GLN A 53 -5.99 3.07 2.74
N SER A 54 -5.10 3.36 1.79
CA SER A 54 -5.42 4.21 0.64
C SER A 54 -6.45 3.55 -0.28
N ALA A 55 -6.25 2.27 -0.60
CA ALA A 55 -7.20 1.47 -1.38
C ALA A 55 -8.58 1.42 -0.74
N TYR A 56 -8.68 1.25 0.58
CA TYR A 56 -9.94 1.24 1.30
C TYR A 56 -10.69 2.57 1.17
N LYS A 57 -9.99 3.70 1.36
CA LYS A 57 -10.59 5.05 1.19
C LYS A 57 -11.08 5.27 -0.24
N ARG A 58 -10.37 4.73 -1.23
CA ARG A 58 -10.77 4.79 -2.64
C ARG A 58 -12.03 3.97 -2.93
N ILE A 59 -12.12 2.75 -2.40
CA ILE A 59 -13.25 1.84 -2.62
C ILE A 59 -14.49 2.29 -1.85
N PHE A 60 -14.31 2.87 -0.66
CA PHE A 60 -15.39 3.31 0.21
C PHE A 60 -15.24 4.80 0.59
N PRO A 61 -15.43 5.74 -0.35
CA PRO A 61 -15.23 7.17 -0.10
C PRO A 61 -16.15 7.72 1.01
N ASP A 62 -17.35 7.16 1.13
CA ASP A 62 -18.34 7.59 2.12
C ASP A 62 -18.13 6.96 3.52
N LYS A 63 -17.20 6.01 3.65
CA LYS A 63 -16.91 5.35 4.92
C LYS A 63 -15.65 5.93 5.54
N LYS A 64 -15.79 6.43 6.76
CA LYS A 64 -14.64 6.83 7.56
C LYS A 64 -13.87 5.58 7.98
N LEU A 65 -12.62 5.44 7.52
CA LEU A 65 -11.71 4.41 8.00
C LEU A 65 -11.39 4.66 9.47
N VAL A 66 -11.98 3.87 10.36
CA VAL A 66 -11.66 3.87 11.79
C VAL A 66 -10.59 2.81 12.01
N LEU A 67 -9.38 3.23 12.37
CA LEU A 67 -8.33 2.31 12.77
C LEU A 67 -8.77 1.65 14.09
N LYS A 68 -9.14 0.37 14.01
CA LYS A 68 -9.47 -0.42 15.19
C LYS A 68 -8.24 -1.23 15.57
N TYR A 69 -7.78 -1.09 16.81
CA TYR A 69 -6.66 -1.90 17.29
C TYR A 69 -7.10 -3.36 17.40
N THR A 70 -6.25 -4.28 16.95
CA THR A 70 -6.53 -5.72 17.04
C THR A 70 -6.62 -6.20 18.49
N THR A 71 -6.13 -5.42 19.46
CA THR A 71 -6.25 -5.69 20.89
C THR A 71 -7.62 -5.35 21.49
N VAL A 72 -8.43 -4.52 20.82
CA VAL A 72 -9.78 -4.16 21.28
C VAL A 72 -10.88 -4.85 20.48
N MET A 73 -10.52 -5.46 19.34
CA MET A 73 -11.42 -6.26 18.53
C MET A 73 -11.26 -7.71 18.92
N GLY A 74 -12.36 -8.38 19.31
CA GLY A 74 -12.38 -9.82 19.51
C GLY A 74 -11.87 -10.59 18.30
N ALA A 75 -11.66 -11.90 18.47
CA ALA A 75 -11.07 -12.77 17.45
C ALA A 75 -11.73 -12.54 16.07
N PRO A 76 -10.95 -12.55 14.96
CA PRO A 76 -11.51 -12.33 13.64
C PRO A 76 -12.64 -13.33 13.35
N GLY A 77 -13.88 -12.84 13.26
CA GLY A 77 -15.05 -13.66 12.92
C GLY A 77 -16.01 -14.03 14.06
N SER A 78 -15.85 -13.47 15.28
CA SER A 78 -16.86 -13.56 16.35
C SER A 78 -17.95 -12.50 16.22
#